data_AF-A0A6I4MS39-F1
#
_entry.id   AF-A0A6I4MS39-F1
#
_cell.length_a   1.000
_cell.length_b   1.000
_cell.length_c   1.000
_cell.angle_alpha   90.00
_cell.angle_beta   90.00
_cell.angle_gamma   90.00
#
_symmetry.space_group_name_H-M   'P 1'
#
loop_
_entity.id
_entity.type
_entity.pdbx_description
1 polymer ?
#
loop_
_entity_poly.entity_id
_entity_poly.type
_entity_poly.pdbx_seq_one_letter_code
_entity_poly.pdbx_strand_id
1 'polypeptide(L)'
;MRSPQPFTPAEEETLRLGTFKDGVTPPPVVCPGPDCARPNPRARTFCACCGTLLRPPLPPPPRPWWLRITEGIRGFLRRRPRVWHRERRWYAPAAGAAAVLTLTLAGAGPSLTGPVRQGAALAYDRFASKAAVAASAVSASSRRAGYPARCAADGVDNRAWAPAPSGEQARGQWWQAEFTHPFRLTTLVVFNGVSLQPQEYLAAGRPQRLRAVAITAGKRAFVKELDLTDQPGPQTFSWGVDDVQSVRLQIIGVRAADGKGAKAPVGLAEVQFFTRRSQA
;
A
#
# COMPACT_ATOMS: atom_id res chain seq x y z
N MET A 1 -4.59 60.65 39.52
CA MET A 1 -4.82 59.69 38.42
C MET A 1 -5.27 60.50 37.21
N ARG A 2 -4.43 60.65 36.18
CA ARG A 2 -4.80 61.38 34.95
C ARG A 2 -5.50 60.41 34.01
N SER A 3 -6.76 60.71 33.67
CA SER A 3 -7.47 60.01 32.60
C SER A 3 -6.68 60.13 31.28
N PRO A 4 -6.62 59.07 30.45
CA PRO A 4 -6.06 59.18 29.12
C PRO A 4 -6.92 60.13 28.28
N GLN A 5 -6.26 61.07 27.61
CA GLN A 5 -6.92 61.97 26.66
C GLN A 5 -7.48 61.14 25.49
N PRO A 6 -8.71 61.40 25.04
CA PRO A 6 -9.25 60.76 23.85
C PRO A 6 -8.44 61.19 22.62
N PHE A 7 -8.16 60.24 21.73
CA PHE A 7 -7.50 60.53 20.46
C PHE A 7 -8.31 61.55 19.66
N THR A 8 -7.62 62.47 18.99
CA THR A 8 -8.29 63.39 18.08
C THR A 8 -8.85 62.61 16.87
N PRO A 9 -9.96 63.05 16.26
CA PRO A 9 -10.54 62.35 15.11
C PRO A 9 -9.53 62.13 13.96
N ALA A 10 -8.58 63.06 13.78
CA ALA A 10 -7.52 62.97 12.78
C ALA A 10 -6.47 61.88 13.08
N GLU A 11 -6.16 61.63 14.35
CA GLU A 11 -5.27 60.53 14.76
C GLU A 11 -5.95 59.18 14.61
N GLU A 12 -7.26 59.10 14.84
CA GLU A 12 -8.02 57.87 14.60
C GLU A 12 -8.13 57.56 13.09
N GLU A 13 -8.22 58.59 12.25
CA GLU A 13 -8.27 58.46 10.79
C GLU A 13 -6.93 58.04 10.17
N THR A 14 -5.81 58.58 10.67
CA THR A 14 -4.46 58.18 10.24
C THR A 14 -4.12 56.73 10.61
N LEU A 15 -4.62 56.24 11.76
CA LEU A 15 -4.52 54.82 12.13
C LEU A 15 -5.38 53.90 11.25
N ARG A 16 -6.56 54.37 10.81
CA ARG A 16 -7.44 53.62 9.89
C ARG A 16 -6.91 53.59 8.45
N LEU A 17 -6.16 54.61 8.02
CA LEU A 17 -5.60 54.72 6.68
C LEU A 17 -4.20 54.10 6.52
N GLY A 18 -3.53 53.73 7.61
CA GLY A 18 -2.24 53.03 7.55
C GLY A 18 -1.10 53.87 6.96
N THR A 19 -1.19 55.20 7.05
CA THR A 19 -0.15 56.14 6.65
C THR A 19 0.99 56.10 7.66
N PHE A 20 2.10 55.45 7.28
CA PHE A 20 3.37 55.57 8.00
C PHE A 20 4.04 56.92 7.70
N LYS A 21 4.93 57.32 8.62
CA LYS A 21 5.52 58.66 8.84
C LYS A 21 6.22 59.35 7.64
N ASP A 22 6.32 58.68 6.50
CA ASP A 22 7.09 59.15 5.33
C ASP A 22 6.21 59.46 4.10
N GLY A 23 4.88 59.55 4.26
CA GLY A 23 3.97 60.03 3.21
C GLY A 23 3.80 59.10 1.99
N VAL A 24 4.51 57.97 1.93
CA VAL A 24 4.38 56.99 0.86
C VAL A 24 3.33 55.96 1.25
N THR A 25 2.12 56.07 0.68
CA THR A 25 1.11 55.02 0.80
C THR A 25 1.56 53.79 0.01
N PRO A 26 1.74 52.62 0.65
CA PRO A 26 2.13 51.42 -0.08
C PRO A 26 1.00 51.02 -1.05
N PRO A 27 1.34 50.48 -2.23
CA PRO A 27 0.34 50.17 -3.23
C PRO A 27 -0.68 49.14 -2.70
N PRO A 28 -1.96 49.26 -3.11
CA PRO A 28 -3.03 48.37 -2.66
C PRO A 28 -2.77 46.92 -3.08
N VAL A 29 -3.33 45.98 -2.33
CA VAL A 29 -3.31 44.55 -2.69
C VAL A 29 -4.49 44.25 -3.59
N VAL A 30 -4.22 43.69 -4.77
CA VAL A 30 -5.25 43.22 -5.69
C VAL A 30 -5.76 41.85 -5.23
N CYS A 31 -7.08 41.67 -5.18
CA CYS A 31 -7.69 40.41 -4.78
C CYS A 31 -7.35 39.27 -5.75
N PRO A 32 -6.83 38.11 -5.28
CA PRO A 32 -6.47 36.98 -6.14
C PRO A 32 -7.65 36.09 -6.54
N GLY A 33 -8.85 36.37 -6.05
CA GLY A 33 -10.06 35.62 -6.41
C GLY A 33 -10.36 35.73 -7.92
N PRO A 34 -10.85 34.64 -8.55
CA PRO A 34 -10.93 34.52 -10.01
C PRO A 34 -11.75 35.62 -10.68
N ASP A 35 -12.77 36.18 -10.01
CA ASP A 35 -13.72 37.12 -10.61
C ASP A 35 -13.81 38.49 -9.91
N CYS A 36 -12.90 38.80 -8.98
CA CYS A 36 -13.03 40.02 -8.16
C CYS A 36 -12.01 41.12 -8.49
N ALA A 37 -10.72 40.77 -8.58
CA ALA A 37 -9.60 41.68 -8.90
C ALA A 37 -9.59 43.06 -8.19
N ARG A 38 -10.37 43.25 -7.11
CA ARG A 38 -10.56 44.56 -6.49
C ARG A 38 -9.34 44.98 -5.68
N PRO A 39 -8.89 46.25 -5.76
CA PRO A 39 -7.84 46.76 -4.89
C PRO A 39 -8.35 46.87 -3.45
N ASN A 40 -7.54 46.42 -2.49
CA ASN A 40 -7.81 46.44 -1.06
C ASN A 40 -6.64 47.11 -0.31
N PRO A 41 -6.90 47.84 0.80
CA PRO A 41 -5.85 48.34 1.67
C PRO A 41 -4.99 47.20 2.22
N ARG A 42 -3.68 47.40 2.34
CA ARG A 42 -2.74 46.36 2.82
C ARG A 42 -3.08 45.82 4.22
N ALA A 43 -3.74 46.60 5.06
CA ALA A 43 -4.12 46.20 6.40
C ALA A 43 -5.24 45.13 6.44
N ARG A 44 -5.94 44.86 5.32
CA ARG A 44 -7.02 43.86 5.31
C ARG A 44 -6.49 42.46 5.08
N THR A 45 -7.03 41.51 5.85
CA THR A 45 -6.78 40.07 5.68
C THR A 45 -7.70 39.46 4.61
N PHE A 46 -8.91 39.99 4.47
CA PHE A 46 -9.95 39.52 3.56
C PHE A 46 -10.37 40.62 2.57
N CYS A 47 -10.76 40.20 1.36
CA CYS A 47 -11.28 41.08 0.33
C CYS A 47 -12.63 41.69 0.74
N ALA A 48 -12.76 42.99 0.59
CA ALA A 48 -13.97 43.75 0.90
C ALA A 48 -15.21 43.32 0.08
N CYS A 49 -14.99 42.79 -1.12
CA CYS A 49 -16.05 42.50 -2.08
C CYS A 49 -16.54 41.05 -2.02
N CYS A 50 -15.61 40.08 -1.93
CA CYS A 50 -15.91 38.66 -2.07
C CYS A 50 -15.44 37.80 -0.89
N GLY A 51 -14.77 38.39 0.12
CA GLY A 51 -14.29 37.66 1.29
C GLY A 51 -13.06 36.76 1.04
N THR A 52 -12.48 36.75 -0.15
CA THR A 52 -11.25 35.99 -0.44
C THR A 52 -10.08 36.48 0.40
N LEU A 53 -9.27 35.55 0.92
CA LEU A 53 -8.10 35.86 1.74
C LEU A 53 -6.99 36.49 0.86
N LEU A 54 -6.53 37.69 1.21
CA LEU A 54 -5.60 38.49 0.39
C LEU A 54 -4.14 38.05 0.52
N ARG A 55 -3.79 37.36 1.61
CA ARG A 55 -2.47 36.75 1.83
C ARG A 55 -2.63 35.32 2.32
N PRO A 56 -2.84 34.34 1.41
CA PRO A 56 -2.84 32.95 1.81
C PRO A 56 -1.47 32.62 2.44
N PRO A 57 -1.44 31.93 3.60
CA PRO A 57 -0.19 31.37 4.08
C PRO A 57 0.36 30.45 2.99
N LEU A 58 1.69 30.43 2.83
CA LEU A 58 2.32 29.49 1.90
C LEU A 58 1.78 28.08 2.20
N PRO A 59 1.45 27.28 1.17
CA PRO A 59 1.11 25.89 1.40
C PRO A 59 2.26 25.26 2.21
N PRO A 60 1.96 24.50 3.27
CA PRO A 60 3.01 23.83 4.02
C PRO A 60 3.82 22.95 3.05
N PRO A 61 5.14 22.78 3.27
CA PRO A 61 5.95 21.92 2.43
C PRO A 61 5.31 20.53 2.35
N PRO A 62 5.40 19.84 1.19
CA PRO A 62 4.80 18.54 1.02
C PRO A 62 5.32 17.60 2.11
N ARG A 63 4.42 17.19 3.01
CA ARG A 63 4.78 16.28 4.09
C ARG A 63 5.08 14.90 3.51
N PRO A 64 6.14 14.22 4.00
CA PRO A 64 6.44 12.87 3.56
C PRO A 64 5.29 11.93 3.94
N TRP A 65 5.05 10.94 3.09
CA TRP A 65 3.82 10.13 3.06
C TRP A 65 3.51 9.41 4.39
N TRP A 66 4.53 9.03 5.16
CA TRP A 66 4.39 8.36 6.46
C TRP A 66 3.71 9.23 7.54
N LEU A 67 3.88 10.55 7.49
CA LEU A 67 3.20 11.49 8.41
C LEU A 67 1.69 11.64 8.09
N ARG A 68 1.25 11.33 6.87
CA ARG A 68 -0.18 11.36 6.50
C ARG A 68 -0.95 10.18 7.07
N ILE A 69 -0.26 9.04 7.23
CA ILE A 69 -0.84 7.81 7.76
C ILE A 69 -1.05 7.90 9.27
N THR A 70 -0.07 8.44 10.02
CA THR A 70 -0.15 8.53 11.49
C THR A 70 -1.20 9.53 11.99
N GLU A 71 -1.46 10.60 11.25
CA GLU A 71 -2.50 11.59 11.56
C GLU A 71 -3.92 11.07 11.26
N GLY A 72 -4.09 10.28 10.19
CA GLY A 72 -5.37 9.61 9.90
C GLY A 72 -5.78 8.65 11.03
N ILE A 73 -4.79 7.94 11.58
CA ILE A 73 -4.98 7.05 12.74
C ILE A 73 -5.31 7.86 14.01
N ARG A 74 -4.61 8.97 14.28
CA ARG A 74 -4.90 9.83 15.44
C ARG A 74 -6.23 10.57 15.34
N GLY A 75 -6.65 10.97 14.15
CA GLY A 75 -7.93 11.63 13.89
C GLY A 75 -9.13 10.69 14.05
N PHE A 76 -8.96 9.42 13.68
CA PHE A 76 -9.96 8.38 13.93
C PHE A 76 -10.16 8.14 15.43
N LEU A 77 -9.07 8.11 16.21
CA LEU A 77 -9.10 7.88 17.66
C LEU A 77 -9.60 9.06 18.51
N ARG A 78 -9.74 10.27 17.92
CA ARG A 78 -10.17 11.50 18.64
C ARG A 78 -11.61 11.92 18.38
N ARG A 79 -12.39 11.18 17.58
CA ARG A 79 -13.83 11.46 17.42
C ARG A 79 -14.58 11.05 18.69
N ARG A 80 -14.66 11.96 19.66
CA ARG A 80 -15.67 11.88 20.72
C ARG A 80 -17.04 12.14 20.08
N PRO A 81 -18.01 11.22 20.22
CA PRO A 81 -19.39 11.54 19.88
C PRO A 81 -19.88 12.61 20.85
N ARG A 82 -20.37 13.74 20.32
CA ARG A 82 -21.13 14.71 21.11
C ARG A 82 -22.45 14.05 21.51
N VAL A 83 -22.63 13.89 22.82
CA VAL A 83 -23.85 13.40 23.44
C VAL A 83 -24.94 14.46 23.31
N TRP A 84 -26.13 14.09 22.84
CA TRP A 84 -27.38 14.70 23.30
C TRP A 84 -28.47 13.63 23.44
N HIS A 85 -29.26 13.78 24.49
CA HIS A 85 -30.09 12.78 25.16
C HIS A 85 -31.46 12.54 24.51
N ARG A 86 -32.12 11.47 25.02
CA ARG A 86 -33.55 11.06 24.88
C ARG A 86 -33.72 10.09 23.71
N GLU A 87 -33.77 8.76 23.91
CA GLU A 87 -34.76 8.01 24.68
C GLU A 87 -34.19 6.68 25.19
N ARG A 88 -34.10 6.53 26.51
CA ARG A 88 -33.33 5.49 27.19
C ARG A 88 -34.22 4.37 27.74
N ARG A 89 -35.10 3.79 26.91
CA ARG A 89 -36.01 2.72 27.37
C ARG A 89 -36.07 1.45 26.50
N TRP A 90 -35.39 1.41 25.36
CA TRP A 90 -35.40 0.25 24.45
C TRP A 90 -34.02 -0.42 24.24
N TYR A 91 -32.95 0.15 24.83
CA TYR A 91 -31.58 -0.36 24.66
C TYR A 91 -31.20 -1.51 25.60
N ALA A 92 -32.01 -1.83 26.61
CA ALA A 92 -31.69 -2.91 27.55
C ALA A 92 -31.57 -4.30 26.88
N PRO A 93 -32.51 -4.73 26.00
CA PRO A 93 -32.36 -6.01 25.30
C PRO A 93 -31.29 -5.96 24.20
N ALA A 94 -31.14 -4.83 23.51
CA ALA A 94 -30.14 -4.66 22.45
C ALA A 94 -28.70 -4.63 23.01
N ALA A 95 -28.49 -4.03 24.18
CA ALA A 95 -27.20 -4.03 24.87
C ALA A 95 -26.86 -5.43 25.41
N GLY A 96 -27.86 -6.19 25.87
CA GLY A 96 -27.67 -7.59 26.26
C GLY A 96 -27.26 -8.47 25.08
N ALA A 97 -27.97 -8.37 23.95
CA ALA A 97 -27.62 -9.09 22.72
C ALA A 97 -26.24 -8.70 22.18
N ALA A 98 -25.92 -7.40 22.20
CA ALA A 98 -24.60 -6.92 21.82
C ALA A 98 -23.52 -7.49 22.74
N ALA A 99 -23.71 -7.46 24.07
CA ALA A 99 -22.74 -8.00 25.03
C ALA A 99 -22.48 -9.51 24.85
N VAL A 100 -23.52 -10.30 24.58
CA VAL A 100 -23.40 -11.74 24.27
C VAL A 100 -22.65 -11.94 22.95
N LEU A 101 -22.90 -11.12 21.93
CA LEU A 101 -22.17 -11.15 20.67
C LEU A 101 -20.70 -10.78 20.85
N THR A 102 -20.39 -9.76 21.68
CA THR A 102 -19.00 -9.39 21.97
C THR A 102 -18.30 -10.47 22.78
N LEU A 103 -18.97 -11.11 23.74
CA LEU A 103 -18.41 -12.21 24.52
C LEU A 103 -18.18 -13.47 23.68
N THR A 104 -19.06 -13.79 22.74
CA THR A 104 -18.86 -14.90 21.80
C THR A 104 -17.73 -14.62 20.81
N LEU A 105 -17.64 -13.42 20.26
CA LEU A 105 -16.52 -13.01 19.39
C LEU A 105 -15.19 -12.93 20.16
N ALA A 106 -15.20 -12.44 21.41
CA ALA A 106 -14.02 -12.38 22.26
C ALA A 106 -13.60 -13.76 22.79
N GLY A 107 -14.55 -14.67 23.01
CA GLY A 107 -14.29 -16.06 23.40
C GLY A 107 -13.82 -16.95 22.25
N ALA A 108 -14.23 -16.67 21.01
CA ALA A 108 -13.79 -17.37 19.80
C ALA A 108 -12.46 -16.81 19.22
N GLY A 109 -12.10 -15.57 19.56
CA GLY A 109 -10.89 -14.89 19.06
C GLY A 109 -9.55 -15.58 19.39
N PRO A 110 -9.33 -16.13 20.60
CA PRO A 110 -8.07 -16.80 20.93
C PRO A 110 -7.85 -18.09 20.13
N SER A 111 -8.92 -18.80 19.76
CA SER A 111 -8.81 -20.09 19.07
C SER A 111 -8.58 -19.97 17.56
N LEU A 112 -8.88 -18.80 16.97
CA LEU A 112 -8.65 -18.52 15.55
C LEU A 112 -7.38 -17.69 15.28
N THR A 113 -6.72 -17.19 16.32
CA THR A 113 -5.50 -16.35 16.19
C THR A 113 -4.19 -17.12 16.38
N GLY A 114 -4.23 -18.37 16.87
CA GLY A 114 -3.06 -19.23 17.02
C GLY A 114 -2.28 -19.48 15.72
N PRO A 115 -2.92 -19.96 14.64
CA PRO A 115 -2.21 -20.27 13.39
C PRO A 115 -1.74 -19.02 12.64
N VAL A 116 -2.53 -17.93 12.68
CA VAL A 116 -2.25 -16.68 11.95
C VAL A 116 -1.11 -15.91 12.60
N ARG A 117 -1.05 -15.86 13.95
CA ARG A 117 0.06 -15.21 14.67
C ARG A 117 1.34 -16.03 14.61
N GLN A 118 1.26 -17.36 14.63
CA GLN A 118 2.42 -18.23 14.43
C GLN A 118 2.97 -18.11 13.00
N GLY A 119 2.11 -18.05 11.98
CA GLY A 119 2.54 -17.83 10.58
C GLY A 119 3.21 -16.47 10.37
N ALA A 120 2.66 -15.39 10.92
CA ALA A 120 3.26 -14.06 10.82
C ALA A 120 4.58 -13.91 11.59
N ALA A 121 4.70 -14.55 12.77
CA ALA A 121 5.95 -14.58 13.53
C ALA A 121 7.04 -15.45 12.87
N LEU A 122 6.66 -16.61 12.31
CA LEU A 122 7.57 -17.47 11.54
C LEU A 122 8.01 -16.82 10.22
N ALA A 123 7.16 -15.98 9.61
CA ALA A 123 7.50 -15.18 8.44
C ALA A 123 8.33 -13.93 8.78
N TYR A 124 8.43 -13.49 10.04
CA TYR A 124 9.33 -12.40 10.42
C TYR A 124 10.73 -12.91 10.77
N ASP A 125 10.80 -13.97 11.58
CA ASP A 125 12.07 -14.49 12.08
C ASP A 125 12.95 -15.10 10.96
N ARG A 126 12.32 -15.70 9.95
CA ARG A 126 13.03 -16.33 8.81
C ARG A 126 13.57 -15.34 7.76
N PHE A 127 13.13 -14.08 7.82
CA PHE A 127 13.49 -13.02 6.87
C PHE A 127 14.29 -11.87 7.51
N ALA A 128 14.44 -11.83 8.83
CA ALA A 128 15.24 -10.82 9.54
C ALA A 128 16.72 -10.76 9.07
N SER A 129 17.26 -11.87 8.55
CA SER A 129 18.64 -11.96 8.02
C SER A 129 18.74 -11.81 6.50
N LYS A 130 17.62 -11.59 5.80
CA LYS A 130 17.55 -11.60 4.33
C LYS A 130 17.10 -10.26 3.78
N ALA A 131 17.67 -9.86 2.64
CA ALA A 131 17.25 -8.66 1.91
C ALA A 131 16.54 -9.08 0.62
N ALA A 132 15.35 -8.52 0.38
CA ALA A 132 14.60 -8.74 -0.85
C ALA A 132 15.30 -8.04 -2.03
N VAL A 133 15.33 -8.71 -3.19
CA VAL A 133 15.90 -8.19 -4.43
C VAL A 133 14.77 -8.08 -5.45
N ALA A 134 14.49 -6.85 -5.89
CA ALA A 134 13.46 -6.58 -6.89
C ALA A 134 13.93 -6.94 -8.30
N ALA A 135 13.04 -7.56 -9.09
CA ALA A 135 13.28 -7.74 -10.51
C ALA A 135 13.26 -6.39 -11.23
N SER A 136 14.23 -6.16 -12.10
CA SER A 136 14.29 -4.96 -12.95
C SER A 136 13.41 -5.07 -14.19
N ALA A 137 13.21 -6.28 -14.69
CA ALA A 137 12.31 -6.59 -15.79
C ALA A 137 11.70 -7.97 -15.59
N VAL A 138 10.52 -8.16 -16.18
CA VAL A 138 9.76 -9.41 -16.10
C VAL A 138 9.16 -9.73 -17.46
N SER A 139 9.31 -10.99 -17.89
CA SER A 139 8.74 -11.52 -19.12
C SER A 139 8.08 -12.87 -18.88
N ALA A 140 7.27 -13.33 -19.84
CA ALA A 140 6.61 -14.63 -19.76
C ALA A 140 6.37 -15.20 -21.17
N SER A 141 6.18 -16.51 -21.27
CA SER A 141 5.84 -17.20 -22.53
C SER A 141 4.55 -16.69 -23.14
N SER A 142 3.56 -16.38 -22.29
CA SER A 142 2.29 -15.81 -22.68
C SER A 142 1.62 -15.15 -21.47
N ARG A 143 0.50 -14.45 -21.71
CA ARG A 143 -0.33 -13.87 -20.66
C ARG A 143 -1.81 -14.07 -20.95
N ARG A 144 -2.59 -14.34 -19.92
CA ARG A 144 -4.05 -14.21 -19.96
C ARG A 144 -4.45 -12.76 -19.74
N ALA A 145 -5.57 -12.34 -20.33
CA ALA A 145 -6.17 -11.04 -20.02
C ALA A 145 -6.43 -10.93 -18.50
N GLY A 146 -6.02 -9.82 -17.89
CA GLY A 146 -6.12 -9.60 -16.44
C GLY A 146 -4.94 -10.15 -15.61
N TYR A 147 -4.07 -11.01 -16.19
CA TYR A 147 -2.98 -11.67 -15.46
C TYR A 147 -1.59 -11.43 -16.12
N PRO A 148 -1.12 -10.18 -16.20
CA PRO A 148 0.15 -9.86 -16.84
C PRO A 148 1.36 -10.35 -16.03
N ALA A 149 2.49 -10.58 -16.70
CA ALA A 149 3.70 -11.13 -16.09
C ALA A 149 4.18 -10.33 -14.85
N ARG A 150 4.15 -9.00 -14.91
CA ARG A 150 4.58 -8.12 -13.80
C ARG A 150 3.88 -8.41 -12.46
N CYS A 151 2.66 -8.95 -12.48
CA CYS A 151 1.87 -9.13 -11.27
C CYS A 151 2.35 -10.27 -10.38
N ALA A 152 3.32 -11.09 -10.81
CA ALA A 152 3.95 -12.08 -9.95
C ALA A 152 5.26 -11.56 -9.30
N ALA A 153 5.61 -10.28 -9.45
CA ALA A 153 6.78 -9.69 -8.79
C ALA A 153 6.57 -8.20 -8.49
N ASP A 154 5.34 -7.78 -8.25
CA ASP A 154 5.00 -6.39 -7.95
C ASP A 154 4.90 -6.10 -6.45
N GLY A 155 5.17 -7.10 -5.60
CA GLY A 155 5.16 -6.96 -4.15
C GLY A 155 3.76 -6.88 -3.55
N VAL A 156 2.70 -7.15 -4.32
CA VAL A 156 1.33 -7.27 -3.82
C VAL A 156 0.75 -8.64 -4.13
N ASP A 157 0.19 -9.27 -3.11
CA ASP A 157 -0.30 -10.66 -3.15
C ASP A 157 -1.76 -10.81 -3.64
N ASN A 158 -2.34 -9.70 -4.11
CA ASN A 158 -3.73 -9.63 -4.60
C ASN A 158 -3.84 -9.65 -6.14
N ARG A 159 -2.71 -9.81 -6.84
CA ARG A 159 -2.64 -9.96 -8.29
C ARG A 159 -1.80 -11.18 -8.62
N ALA A 160 -1.86 -11.63 -9.87
CA ALA A 160 -1.15 -12.81 -10.30
C ALA A 160 -0.75 -12.73 -11.77
N TRP A 161 0.29 -13.46 -12.13
CA TRP A 161 0.52 -13.86 -13.52
C TRP A 161 -0.18 -15.18 -13.80
N ALA A 162 -0.73 -15.32 -15.01
CA ALA A 162 -1.20 -16.57 -15.57
C ALA A 162 -0.93 -16.56 -17.09
N PRO A 163 -0.46 -17.68 -17.66
CA PRO A 163 -0.27 -17.80 -19.09
C PRO A 163 -1.63 -17.91 -19.80
N ALA A 164 -1.62 -17.75 -21.13
CA ALA A 164 -2.85 -17.86 -21.92
C ALA A 164 -3.48 -19.28 -21.87
N PRO A 165 -2.70 -20.37 -21.96
CA PRO A 165 -3.22 -21.72 -21.71
C PRO A 165 -3.68 -21.90 -20.26
N SER A 166 -4.75 -22.68 -20.08
CA SER A 166 -5.35 -23.03 -18.79
C SER A 166 -5.16 -24.52 -18.46
N GLY A 167 -5.48 -24.92 -17.23
CA GLY A 167 -5.42 -26.33 -16.82
C GLY A 167 -4.07 -27.02 -17.12
N GLU A 168 -4.12 -28.27 -17.56
CA GLU A 168 -2.92 -29.04 -17.92
C GLU A 168 -2.14 -28.43 -19.10
N GLN A 169 -2.80 -27.67 -19.98
CA GLN A 169 -2.15 -27.01 -21.12
C GLN A 169 -1.22 -25.86 -20.67
N ALA A 170 -1.29 -25.43 -19.40
CA ALA A 170 -0.34 -24.49 -18.83
C ALA A 170 1.07 -25.08 -18.60
N ARG A 171 1.23 -26.41 -18.70
CA ARG A 171 2.56 -27.04 -18.60
C ARG A 171 3.47 -26.55 -19.72
N GLY A 172 4.73 -26.34 -19.38
CA GLY A 172 5.74 -25.76 -20.27
C GLY A 172 5.71 -24.24 -20.35
N GLN A 173 4.64 -23.57 -19.92
CA GLN A 173 4.58 -22.11 -19.83
C GLN A 173 5.55 -21.60 -18.76
N TRP A 174 6.12 -20.43 -18.98
CA TRP A 174 7.17 -19.89 -18.13
C TRP A 174 7.01 -18.41 -17.86
N TRP A 175 7.55 -18.01 -16.72
CA TRP A 175 7.70 -16.64 -16.27
C TRP A 175 9.17 -16.39 -15.91
N GLN A 176 9.70 -15.21 -16.18
CA GLN A 176 11.10 -14.88 -15.97
C GLN A 176 11.28 -13.49 -15.36
N ALA A 177 12.11 -13.42 -14.33
CA ALA A 177 12.63 -12.19 -13.76
C ALA A 177 14.07 -11.95 -14.23
N GLU A 178 14.41 -10.68 -14.42
CA GLU A 178 15.75 -10.21 -14.79
C GLU A 178 16.21 -9.12 -13.81
N PHE A 179 17.51 -9.08 -13.54
CA PHE A 179 18.11 -8.21 -12.54
C PHE A 179 19.21 -7.35 -13.16
N THR A 180 19.15 -6.04 -12.92
CA THR A 180 20.15 -5.08 -13.42
C THR A 180 21.55 -5.41 -12.90
N HIS A 181 21.66 -5.75 -11.62
CA HIS A 181 22.91 -6.09 -10.97
C HIS A 181 22.89 -7.57 -10.57
N PRO A 182 23.91 -8.37 -10.96
CA PRO A 182 24.05 -9.73 -10.49
C PRO A 182 24.09 -9.78 -8.96
N PHE A 183 23.47 -10.81 -8.38
CA PHE A 183 23.45 -10.96 -6.92
C PHE A 183 23.53 -12.44 -6.51
N ARG A 184 23.92 -12.67 -5.25
CA ARG A 184 23.78 -13.99 -4.63
C ARG A 184 22.31 -14.27 -4.34
N LEU A 185 21.69 -15.15 -5.10
CA LEU A 185 20.41 -15.75 -4.71
C LEU A 185 20.66 -16.71 -3.54
N THR A 186 19.85 -16.58 -2.49
CA THR A 186 19.89 -17.47 -1.33
C THR A 186 18.55 -18.09 -1.03
N THR A 187 17.47 -17.42 -1.39
CA THR A 187 16.12 -17.90 -1.14
C THR A 187 15.18 -17.41 -2.22
N LEU A 188 14.33 -18.33 -2.67
CA LEU A 188 13.21 -18.09 -3.55
C LEU A 188 11.93 -18.33 -2.76
N VAL A 189 11.00 -17.39 -2.81
CA VAL A 189 9.65 -17.56 -2.24
C VAL A 189 8.65 -17.54 -3.38
N VAL A 190 7.73 -18.50 -3.38
CA VAL A 190 6.71 -18.65 -4.42
C VAL A 190 5.35 -18.74 -3.76
N PHE A 191 4.38 -18.03 -4.32
CA PHE A 191 2.97 -18.14 -4.01
C PHE A 191 2.28 -18.78 -5.21
N ASN A 192 1.87 -20.03 -5.08
CA ASN A 192 1.18 -20.74 -6.14
C ASN A 192 -0.29 -20.35 -6.21
N GLY A 193 -0.90 -20.38 -7.40
CA GLY A 193 -2.28 -19.97 -7.61
C GLY A 193 -2.42 -18.49 -7.97
N VAL A 194 -3.66 -17.99 -7.97
CA VAL A 194 -3.98 -16.62 -8.43
C VAL A 194 -4.44 -15.67 -7.33
N SER A 195 -4.62 -16.18 -6.10
CA SER A 195 -5.15 -15.43 -4.97
C SER A 195 -4.76 -16.11 -3.66
N LEU A 196 -4.62 -15.32 -2.60
CA LEU A 196 -4.49 -15.81 -1.23
C LEU A 196 -5.83 -16.18 -0.59
N GLN A 197 -6.95 -15.71 -1.15
CA GLN A 197 -8.27 -16.01 -0.61
C GLN A 197 -8.60 -17.48 -0.89
N PRO A 198 -8.88 -18.32 0.13
CA PRO A 198 -9.00 -19.77 -0.05
C PRO A 198 -10.00 -20.18 -1.13
N GLN A 199 -11.15 -19.50 -1.22
CA GLN A 199 -12.16 -19.81 -2.22
C GLN A 199 -11.70 -19.52 -3.66
N GLU A 200 -11.00 -18.39 -3.87
CA GLU A 200 -10.46 -18.03 -5.19
C GLU A 200 -9.26 -18.89 -5.56
N TYR A 201 -8.41 -19.21 -4.58
CA TYR A 201 -7.29 -20.14 -4.73
C TYR A 201 -7.76 -21.52 -5.22
N LEU A 202 -8.82 -22.06 -4.61
CA LEU A 202 -9.39 -23.36 -4.98
C LEU A 202 -10.11 -23.31 -6.34
N ALA A 203 -10.75 -22.19 -6.69
CA ALA A 203 -11.44 -22.00 -7.96
C ALA A 203 -10.52 -21.83 -9.19
N ALA A 204 -9.22 -21.67 -9.00
CA ALA A 204 -8.21 -21.55 -10.07
C ALA A 204 -7.32 -22.79 -10.15
N GLY A 205 -6.66 -23.02 -11.28
CA GLY A 205 -5.58 -24.02 -11.34
C GLY A 205 -4.32 -23.50 -10.65
N ARG A 206 -3.50 -24.42 -10.13
CA ARG A 206 -2.36 -24.09 -9.28
C ARG A 206 -1.12 -24.87 -9.71
N PRO A 207 0.03 -24.22 -9.93
CA PRO A 207 1.28 -24.95 -10.09
C PRO A 207 1.56 -25.81 -8.85
N GLN A 208 1.82 -27.09 -9.07
CA GLN A 208 2.29 -28.02 -8.02
C GLN A 208 3.77 -28.32 -8.16
N ARG A 209 4.30 -28.22 -9.37
CA ARG A 209 5.73 -28.37 -9.62
C ARG A 209 6.22 -27.31 -10.58
N LEU A 210 7.33 -26.67 -10.21
CA LEU A 210 8.03 -25.70 -11.05
C LEU A 210 9.45 -26.18 -11.30
N ARG A 211 9.96 -25.95 -12.51
CA ARG A 211 11.39 -25.98 -12.80
C ARG A 211 11.91 -24.55 -12.76
N ALA A 212 12.73 -24.24 -11.76
CA ALA A 212 13.43 -22.98 -11.65
C ALA A 212 14.81 -23.08 -12.33
N VAL A 213 15.14 -22.10 -13.16
CA VAL A 213 16.44 -21.99 -13.84
C VAL A 213 17.02 -20.62 -13.56
N ALA A 214 18.13 -20.56 -12.82
CA ALA A 214 18.90 -19.34 -12.60
C ALA A 214 20.03 -19.26 -13.62
N ILE A 215 20.14 -18.14 -14.34
CA ILE A 215 21.24 -17.86 -15.26
C ILE A 215 22.14 -16.79 -14.62
N THR A 216 23.44 -17.07 -14.57
CA THR A 216 24.42 -16.15 -13.99
C THR A 216 24.97 -15.16 -15.01
N ALA A 217 25.70 -14.15 -14.53
CA ALA A 217 26.44 -13.21 -15.37
C ALA A 217 27.42 -13.91 -16.32
N GLY A 218 28.09 -14.96 -15.85
CA GLY A 218 28.93 -15.85 -16.66
C GLY A 218 28.16 -16.83 -17.54
N LYS A 219 26.85 -16.64 -17.73
CA LYS A 219 25.95 -17.46 -18.58
C LYS A 219 25.85 -18.94 -18.16
N ARG A 220 26.17 -19.26 -16.90
CA ARG A 220 25.97 -20.61 -16.35
C ARG A 220 24.51 -20.79 -15.93
N ALA A 221 23.95 -21.97 -16.19
CA ALA A 221 22.60 -22.32 -15.80
C ALA A 221 22.60 -23.23 -14.57
N PHE A 222 21.77 -22.89 -13.58
CA PHE A 222 21.53 -23.69 -12.38
C PHE A 222 20.06 -24.06 -12.34
N VAL A 223 19.75 -25.35 -12.19
CA VAL A 223 18.38 -25.86 -12.21
C VAL A 223 17.99 -26.31 -10.81
N LYS A 224 16.76 -25.98 -10.41
CA LYS A 224 16.14 -26.49 -9.19
C LYS A 224 14.67 -26.82 -9.45
N GLU A 225 14.25 -28.04 -9.15
CA GLU A 225 12.83 -28.38 -9.15
C GLU A 225 12.21 -28.01 -7.80
N LEU A 226 11.00 -27.46 -7.83
CA LEU A 226 10.26 -26.98 -6.68
C LEU A 226 8.95 -27.76 -6.60
N ASP A 227 8.78 -28.54 -5.55
CA ASP A 227 7.50 -29.14 -5.20
C ASP A 227 6.74 -28.17 -4.30
N LEU A 228 5.56 -27.75 -4.76
CA LEU A 228 4.69 -26.80 -4.09
C LEU A 228 3.57 -27.54 -3.37
N THR A 229 3.39 -27.25 -2.09
CA THR A 229 2.22 -27.69 -1.33
C THR A 229 0.97 -27.03 -1.90
N ASP A 230 -0.16 -27.75 -1.92
CA ASP A 230 -1.43 -27.19 -2.36
C ASP A 230 -2.10 -26.36 -1.26
N GLN A 231 -1.50 -25.21 -0.95
CA GLN A 231 -2.01 -24.25 0.02
C GLN A 231 -1.72 -22.80 -0.43
N PRO A 232 -2.63 -21.85 -0.17
CA PRO A 232 -2.36 -20.44 -0.42
C PRO A 232 -1.24 -19.93 0.50
N GLY A 233 -0.47 -18.96 0.01
CA GLY A 233 0.56 -18.28 0.81
C GLY A 233 2.00 -18.57 0.39
N PRO A 234 2.97 -18.01 1.14
CA PRO A 234 4.38 -18.09 0.79
C PRO A 234 4.94 -19.51 1.00
N GLN A 235 5.64 -20.01 -0.02
CA GLN A 235 6.42 -21.24 0.07
C GLN A 235 7.89 -20.94 -0.17
N THR A 236 8.74 -21.30 0.78
CA THR A 236 10.14 -20.86 0.85
C THR A 236 11.10 -21.97 0.44
N PHE A 237 12.01 -21.66 -0.49
CA PHE A 237 13.00 -22.59 -1.01
C PHE A 237 14.42 -22.01 -0.86
N SER A 238 15.28 -22.66 -0.09
CA SER A 238 16.71 -22.31 0.00
C SER A 238 17.43 -22.64 -1.30
N TRP A 239 18.05 -21.65 -1.94
CA TRP A 239 18.73 -21.85 -3.22
C TRP A 239 19.93 -20.92 -3.33
N GLY A 240 21.13 -21.47 -3.17
CA GLY A 240 22.37 -20.72 -3.18
C GLY A 240 23.00 -20.70 -4.58
N VAL A 241 22.90 -19.57 -5.28
CA VAL A 241 23.52 -19.36 -6.60
C VAL A 241 24.18 -17.98 -6.64
N ASP A 242 25.45 -17.91 -7.03
CA ASP A 242 26.20 -16.66 -7.19
C ASP A 242 25.85 -15.97 -8.50
N ASP A 243 26.02 -14.65 -8.52
CA ASP A 243 25.99 -13.82 -9.73
C ASP A 243 24.74 -14.00 -10.61
N VAL A 244 23.57 -14.24 -10.01
CA VAL A 244 22.32 -14.45 -10.73
C VAL A 244 21.90 -13.17 -11.45
N GLN A 245 21.66 -13.27 -12.76
CA GLN A 245 21.14 -12.19 -13.61
C GLN A 245 19.69 -12.42 -14.05
N SER A 246 19.24 -13.67 -14.09
CA SER A 246 17.83 -13.98 -14.35
C SER A 246 17.41 -15.27 -13.68
N VAL A 247 16.12 -15.38 -13.37
CA VAL A 247 15.49 -16.60 -12.89
C VAL A 247 14.23 -16.84 -13.71
N ARG A 248 14.14 -18.02 -14.33
CA ARG A 248 12.95 -18.50 -15.03
C ARG A 248 12.27 -19.58 -14.22
N LEU A 249 10.95 -19.47 -14.05
CA LEU A 249 10.09 -20.50 -13.49
C LEU A 249 9.22 -21.09 -14.59
N GLN A 250 9.36 -22.38 -14.85
CA GLN A 250 8.56 -23.12 -15.81
C GLN A 250 7.58 -24.04 -15.08
N ILE A 251 6.31 -24.01 -15.49
CA ILE A 251 5.27 -24.89 -14.95
C ILE A 251 5.51 -26.30 -15.49
N ILE A 252 5.79 -27.26 -14.61
CA ILE A 252 6.01 -28.68 -14.99
C ILE A 252 4.98 -29.62 -14.38
N GLY A 253 4.19 -29.16 -13.41
CA GLY A 253 3.05 -29.88 -12.84
C GLY A 253 1.96 -28.91 -12.39
N VAL A 254 0.71 -29.28 -12.64
CA VAL A 254 -0.48 -28.47 -12.37
C VAL A 254 -1.44 -29.28 -11.52
N ARG A 255 -2.17 -28.59 -10.64
CA ARG A 255 -3.40 -29.08 -10.03
C ARG A 255 -4.58 -28.32 -10.62
N ALA A 256 -5.60 -29.07 -11.00
CA ALA A 256 -6.84 -28.52 -11.54
C ALA A 256 -7.58 -27.67 -10.50
N ALA A 257 -8.40 -26.75 -10.98
CA ALA A 257 -9.35 -26.02 -10.16
C ALA A 257 -10.41 -26.96 -9.57
N ASP A 258 -10.85 -26.67 -8.35
CA ASP A 258 -11.90 -27.38 -7.66
C ASP A 258 -13.24 -26.88 -8.20
N GLY A 259 -14.00 -27.74 -8.85
CA GLY A 259 -15.32 -27.39 -9.39
C GLY A 259 -15.28 -26.34 -10.52
N LYS A 260 -15.48 -26.82 -11.76
CA LYS A 260 -15.79 -26.05 -12.99
C LYS A 260 -14.58 -25.56 -13.84
N GLY A 261 -13.85 -26.54 -14.36
CA GLY A 261 -13.56 -26.60 -15.80
C GLY A 261 -12.13 -26.26 -16.24
N ALA A 262 -11.69 -26.91 -17.32
CA ALA A 262 -10.35 -26.80 -17.92
C ALA A 262 -9.93 -25.38 -18.38
N LYS A 263 -10.80 -24.37 -18.20
CA LYS A 263 -10.60 -22.97 -18.57
C LYS A 263 -10.12 -22.09 -17.41
N ALA A 264 -10.04 -22.62 -16.19
CA ALA A 264 -9.56 -21.86 -15.04
C ALA A 264 -8.08 -21.42 -15.23
N PRO A 265 -7.70 -20.18 -14.88
CA PRO A 265 -6.31 -19.74 -14.99
C PRO A 265 -5.41 -20.58 -14.08
N VAL A 266 -4.18 -20.82 -14.52
CA VAL A 266 -3.12 -21.44 -13.70
C VAL A 266 -2.07 -20.38 -13.47
N GLY A 267 -1.84 -19.95 -12.24
CA GLY A 267 -1.03 -18.75 -12.00
C GLY A 267 -0.03 -18.85 -10.87
N LEU A 268 0.82 -17.82 -10.82
CA LEU A 268 1.66 -17.48 -9.69
C LEU A 268 1.20 -16.12 -9.18
N ALA A 269 0.85 -16.04 -7.90
CA ALA A 269 0.43 -14.80 -7.28
C ALA A 269 1.65 -13.90 -7.06
N GLU A 270 2.75 -14.47 -6.59
CA GLU A 270 3.94 -13.69 -6.24
C GLU A 270 5.19 -14.59 -6.23
N VAL A 271 6.32 -14.00 -6.62
CA VAL A 271 7.64 -14.61 -6.66
C VAL A 271 8.65 -13.60 -6.11
N GLN A 272 9.35 -13.98 -5.04
CA GLN A 272 10.30 -13.11 -4.36
C GLN A 272 11.68 -13.74 -4.27
N PHE A 273 12.69 -12.88 -4.38
CA PHE A 273 14.09 -13.24 -4.40
C PHE A 273 14.81 -12.59 -3.23
N PHE A 274 15.68 -13.35 -2.58
CA PHE A 274 16.40 -12.85 -1.42
C PHE A 274 17.88 -13.16 -1.46
N THR A 275 18.66 -12.21 -0.94
CA THR A 275 20.08 -12.34 -0.66
C THR A 275 20.35 -12.27 0.83
N ARG A 276 21.59 -12.57 1.24
CA ARG A 276 22.02 -12.34 2.64
C ARG A 276 22.07 -10.83 2.88
N ARG A 277 21.47 -10.37 3.98
CA ARG A 277 21.69 -9.00 4.46
C ARG A 277 23.16 -8.89 4.87
N SER A 278 23.92 -7.99 4.27
CA SER A 278 25.26 -7.67 4.77
C SER A 278 25.11 -7.09 6.17
N GLN A 279 25.77 -7.67 7.17
CA GLN A 279 25.93 -7.02 8.45
C GLN A 279 26.87 -5.83 8.20
N ALA A 280 26.34 -4.61 8.36
CA ALA A 280 27.14 -3.39 8.39
C ALA A 280 27.70 -3.21 9.80
#